data_AF-A0A838H6L7-F1
#
_entry.id   AF-A0A838H6L7-F1
#
_cell.length_a   1.000
_cell.length_b   1.000
_cell.length_c   1.000
_cell.angle_alpha   90.00
_cell.angle_beta   90.00
_cell.angle_gamma   90.00
#
_symmetry.space_group_name_H-M   'P 1'
#
loop_
_entity.id
_entity.type
_entity.pdbx_description
1 polymer ?
#
loop_
_entity_poly.entity_id
_entity_poly.type
_entity_poly.pdbx_seq_one_letter_code
_entity_poly.pdbx_strand_id
1 'polypeptide(L)'
;MATKSEQVYQVAVERQKAAQAAGNYDLTDLPGGLAEPAAAARVGKVAKQDKVLKGGRSMTAVAKLAPGAALAVFGRPESRWAMAYWRRTGGGASMTELLSYARQLVGMNPSGDLVVCLCGHAGQGPCIPLWAPREEVSLTVQPNDLVLRFANLVQAP
;
A
#
# COMPACT_ATOMS: atom_id res chain seq x y z
N MET A 1 -3.13 4.56 34.97
CA MET A 1 -3.42 4.62 33.52
C MET A 1 -2.15 4.22 32.78
N ALA A 2 -2.06 2.96 32.36
CA ALA A 2 -0.95 2.53 31.51
C ALA A 2 -1.25 3.00 30.09
N THR A 3 -0.46 3.93 29.57
CA THR A 3 -0.41 4.24 28.14
C THR A 3 -0.02 2.96 27.42
N LYS A 4 -1.02 2.24 26.89
CA LYS A 4 -0.82 1.06 26.06
C LYS A 4 -0.04 1.53 24.84
N SER A 5 1.28 1.30 24.83
CA SER A 5 2.16 1.68 23.73
C SER A 5 1.50 1.26 22.43
N GLU A 6 1.17 2.24 21.59
CA GLU A 6 0.50 1.99 20.32
C GLU A 6 1.36 0.98 19.54
N GLN A 7 0.78 -0.17 19.21
CA GLN A 7 1.54 -1.29 18.68
C GLN A 7 1.90 -0.99 17.22
N VAL A 8 3.02 -0.29 17.04
CA VAL A 8 3.51 0.06 15.71
C VAL A 8 4.39 -1.07 15.20
N TYR A 9 4.02 -1.65 14.06
CA TYR A 9 4.84 -2.62 13.34
C TYR A 9 5.50 -1.98 12.14
N GLN A 10 6.80 -2.22 11.98
CA GLN A 10 7.51 -1.80 10.78
C GLN A 10 7.58 -2.98 9.82
N VAL A 11 6.85 -2.90 8.71
CA VAL A 11 6.92 -3.94 7.69
C VAL A 11 8.29 -3.86 6.99
N ALA A 12 8.99 -5.00 6.88
CA ALA A 12 10.23 -5.09 6.14
C ALA A 12 10.00 -4.73 4.65
N VAL A 13 10.99 -4.13 3.98
CA VAL A 13 10.87 -3.76 2.56
C VAL A 13 11.92 -4.52 1.76
N GLU A 14 11.46 -5.44 0.92
CA GLU A 14 12.28 -6.33 0.12
C GLU A 14 12.23 -5.93 -1.36
N ARG A 15 13.40 -5.60 -1.92
CA ARG A 15 13.50 -5.12 -3.30
C ARG A 15 13.70 -6.26 -4.27
N GLN A 16 12.82 -6.35 -5.26
CA GLN A 16 12.97 -7.24 -6.39
C GLN A 16 13.69 -6.52 -7.54
N LYS A 17 14.40 -7.29 -8.37
CA LYS A 17 14.92 -6.77 -9.64
C LYS A 17 13.73 -6.40 -10.53
N ALA A 18 13.74 -5.18 -11.08
CA ALA A 18 12.70 -4.76 -12.02
C ALA A 18 12.77 -5.59 -13.30
N ALA A 19 11.62 -6.04 -13.81
CA ALA A 19 11.52 -6.61 -15.15
C ALA A 19 11.59 -5.53 -16.25
N GLN A 20 11.19 -4.28 -15.97
CA GLN A 20 11.30 -3.14 -16.88
C GLN A 20 11.18 -1.79 -16.15
N ALA A 21 11.80 -0.74 -16.68
CA ALA A 21 11.64 0.62 -16.17
C ALA A 21 10.27 1.18 -16.56
N ALA A 22 9.29 1.08 -15.66
CA ALA A 22 8.08 1.88 -15.78
C ALA A 22 8.45 3.35 -15.59
N GLY A 23 8.14 4.23 -16.56
CA GLY A 23 8.46 5.66 -16.42
C GLY A 23 7.80 6.28 -15.18
N ASN A 24 8.28 7.45 -14.76
CA ASN A 24 7.84 8.09 -13.52
C ASN A 24 6.33 8.39 -13.51
N TYR A 25 5.71 8.25 -12.35
CA TYR A 25 4.36 8.69 -12.00
C TYR A 25 4.33 9.01 -10.48
N ASP A 26 3.37 9.83 -10.05
CA ASP A 26 3.27 10.34 -8.68
C ASP A 26 1.83 10.23 -8.14
N LEU A 27 1.55 10.75 -6.94
CA LEU A 27 0.25 10.61 -6.28
C LEU A 27 -0.92 11.21 -7.07
N THR A 28 -0.67 12.25 -7.86
CA THR A 28 -1.68 12.90 -8.71
C THR A 28 -2.14 12.02 -9.87
N ASP A 29 -1.38 10.96 -10.19
CA ASP A 29 -1.74 9.98 -11.22
C ASP A 29 -2.64 8.86 -10.66
N LEU A 30 -2.92 8.87 -9.36
CA LEU A 30 -3.79 7.90 -8.69
C LEU A 30 -5.25 8.41 -8.62
N PRO A 31 -6.24 7.52 -8.76
CA PRO A 31 -7.65 7.89 -8.69
C PRO A 31 -8.18 7.99 -7.26
N GLY A 32 -9.16 8.86 -7.04
CA GLY A 32 -9.97 8.90 -5.83
C GLY A 32 -9.16 8.89 -4.53
N GLY A 33 -9.54 8.04 -3.59
CA GLY A 33 -8.87 7.93 -2.28
C GLY A 33 -7.40 7.49 -2.35
N LEU A 34 -6.94 6.87 -3.45
CA LEU A 34 -5.53 6.47 -3.58
C LEU A 34 -4.58 7.65 -3.69
N ALA A 35 -5.04 8.81 -4.18
CA ALA A 35 -4.26 10.03 -4.27
C ALA A 35 -4.00 10.68 -2.90
N GLU A 36 -4.76 10.29 -1.87
CA GLU A 36 -4.75 10.91 -0.54
C GLU A 36 -4.28 9.97 0.58
N PRO A 37 -3.09 9.34 0.48
CA PRO A 37 -2.57 8.51 1.57
C PRO A 37 -2.14 9.38 2.76
N ALA A 38 -2.09 8.77 3.94
CA ALA A 38 -1.53 9.38 5.14
C ALA A 38 0.01 9.49 5.07
N ALA A 39 0.65 8.53 4.40
CA ALA A 39 2.07 8.60 4.05
C ALA A 39 2.34 7.86 2.73
N ALA A 40 3.34 8.27 1.96
CA ALA A 40 3.69 7.67 0.69
C ALA A 40 5.15 7.90 0.32
N ALA A 41 5.74 6.91 -0.36
CA ALA A 41 7.06 7.02 -0.94
C ALA A 41 7.13 6.31 -2.30
N ARG A 42 7.98 6.83 -3.17
CA ARG A 42 8.38 6.20 -4.42
C ARG A 42 9.68 5.44 -4.23
N VAL A 43 9.70 4.21 -4.68
CA VAL A 43 10.80 3.27 -4.52
C VAL A 43 11.90 3.58 -5.53
N GLY A 44 13.11 3.86 -5.07
CA GLY A 44 14.29 4.03 -5.92
C GLY A 44 14.90 2.70 -6.36
N LYS A 45 15.90 2.72 -7.25
CA LYS A 45 16.67 1.51 -7.59
C LYS A 45 17.44 0.96 -6.38
N VAL A 46 17.85 1.86 -5.49
CA VAL A 46 18.49 1.57 -4.21
C VAL A 46 17.82 2.40 -3.11
N ALA A 47 17.91 1.97 -1.84
CA ALA A 47 17.22 2.63 -0.73
C ALA A 47 17.50 4.14 -0.59
N LYS A 48 18.75 4.57 -0.84
CA LYS A 48 19.12 6.00 -0.82
C LYS A 48 18.45 6.86 -1.91
N GLN A 49 17.82 6.23 -2.90
CA GLN A 49 17.10 6.89 -3.99
C GLN A 49 15.58 6.88 -3.78
N ASP A 50 15.10 6.34 -2.66
CA ASP A 50 13.69 6.44 -2.32
C ASP A 50 13.29 7.91 -2.13
N LYS A 51 12.13 8.27 -2.65
CA LYS A 51 11.60 9.62 -2.56
C LYS A 51 10.32 9.58 -1.74
N VAL A 52 10.32 10.20 -0.57
CA VAL A 52 9.07 10.43 0.18
C VAL A 52 8.23 11.44 -0.58
N LEU A 53 6.96 11.12 -0.82
CA LEU A 53 6.02 11.96 -1.57
C LEU A 53 5.06 12.71 -0.64
N LYS A 54 4.67 12.09 0.46
CA LYS A 54 3.73 12.66 1.45
C LYS A 54 3.95 11.94 2.77
N GLY A 55 3.95 12.63 3.90
CA GLY A 55 3.97 11.99 5.24
C GLY A 55 5.22 11.14 5.55
N GLY A 56 5.84 11.38 6.70
CA GLY A 56 7.03 10.65 7.13
C GLY A 56 8.35 11.22 6.60
N ARG A 57 9.47 10.68 7.10
CA ARG A 57 10.84 11.17 6.81
C ARG A 57 11.68 10.20 5.98
N SER A 58 11.18 8.98 5.75
CA SER A 58 11.87 7.92 5.00
C SER A 58 10.88 6.84 4.56
N MET A 59 11.29 5.98 3.61
CA MET A 59 10.53 4.78 3.23
C MET A 59 10.18 3.91 4.44
N THR A 60 11.13 3.75 5.36
CA THR A 60 10.93 3.02 6.62
C THR A 60 9.83 3.64 7.49
N ALA A 61 9.74 4.98 7.54
CA ALA A 61 8.67 5.65 8.26
C ALA A 61 7.31 5.49 7.57
N VAL A 62 7.29 5.45 6.24
CA VAL A 62 6.07 5.16 5.45
C VAL A 62 5.59 3.73 5.72
N ALA A 63 6.49 2.74 5.81
CA ALA A 63 6.16 1.34 6.05
C ALA A 63 5.77 0.99 7.50
N LYS A 64 5.54 1.98 8.36
CA LYS A 64 5.05 1.74 9.74
C LYS A 64 3.53 1.62 9.76
N LEU A 65 3.05 0.43 10.10
CA LEU A 65 1.65 0.13 10.39
C LEU A 65 1.34 0.37 11.86
N ALA A 66 0.34 1.21 12.11
CA ALA A 66 -0.36 1.27 13.38
C ALA A 66 -1.69 0.50 13.27
N PRO A 67 -2.35 0.16 14.38
CA PRO A 67 -3.65 -0.52 14.33
C PRO A 67 -4.65 0.24 13.44
N GLY A 68 -5.35 -0.49 12.56
CA GLY A 68 -6.26 0.06 11.58
C GLY A 68 -5.60 0.61 10.30
N ALA A 69 -4.27 0.69 10.24
CA ALA A 69 -3.57 1.15 9.04
C ALA A 69 -3.43 0.05 7.98
N ALA A 70 -3.23 0.46 6.73
CA ALA A 70 -2.88 -0.44 5.64
C ALA A 70 -1.79 0.16 4.74
N LEU A 71 -0.97 -0.71 4.17
CA LEU A 71 0.06 -0.43 3.17
C LEU A 71 -0.35 -1.07 1.84
N ALA A 72 -0.36 -0.29 0.78
CA ALA A 72 -0.61 -0.75 -0.57
C ALA A 72 0.59 -0.44 -1.47
N VAL A 73 1.00 -1.41 -2.29
CA VAL A 73 2.05 -1.26 -3.29
C VAL A 73 1.40 -1.17 -4.66
N PHE A 74 1.64 -0.07 -5.36
CA PHE A 74 1.23 0.12 -6.74
C PHE A 74 2.47 0.25 -7.61
N GLY A 75 2.47 -0.41 -8.76
CA GLY A 75 3.31 -0.02 -9.88
C GLY A 75 2.51 0.80 -10.88
N ARG A 76 3.18 1.19 -11.97
CA ARG A 76 2.54 1.95 -13.05
C ARG A 76 1.40 1.18 -13.74
N PRO A 77 1.52 -0.12 -14.07
CA PRO A 77 0.41 -0.88 -14.63
C PRO A 77 -0.81 -0.88 -13.71
N GLU A 78 -0.61 -1.18 -12.43
CA GLU A 78 -1.66 -1.22 -11.40
C GLU A 78 -2.37 0.13 -11.28
N SER A 79 -1.60 1.22 -11.28
CA SER A 79 -2.13 2.59 -11.23
C SER A 79 -2.96 2.94 -12.48
N ARG A 80 -2.51 2.51 -13.67
CA ARG A 80 -3.27 2.70 -14.91
C ARG A 80 -4.58 1.93 -14.91
N TRP A 81 -4.58 0.70 -14.40
CA TRP A 81 -5.78 -0.12 -14.31
C TRP A 81 -6.79 0.47 -13.33
N ALA A 82 -6.35 0.90 -12.14
CA ALA A 82 -7.19 1.59 -11.17
C ALA A 82 -7.80 2.87 -11.77
N MET A 83 -7.00 3.69 -12.45
CA MET A 83 -7.46 4.92 -13.10
C MET A 83 -8.45 4.65 -14.24
N ALA A 84 -8.25 3.58 -15.01
CA ALA A 84 -9.19 3.17 -16.06
C ALA A 84 -10.53 2.70 -15.47
N TYR A 85 -10.49 1.95 -14.36
CA TYR A 85 -11.68 1.54 -13.63
C TYR A 85 -12.44 2.74 -13.07
N TRP A 86 -11.76 3.64 -12.33
CA TRP A 86 -12.35 4.84 -11.76
C TRP A 86 -13.05 5.72 -12.81
N ARG A 87 -12.45 5.86 -14.01
CA ARG A 87 -13.10 6.57 -15.12
C ARG A 87 -14.34 5.86 -15.65
N ARG A 88 -14.33 4.53 -15.76
CA ARG A 88 -15.50 3.74 -16.18
C ARG A 88 -16.67 3.84 -15.20
N THR A 89 -16.39 3.98 -13.91
CA THR A 89 -17.42 4.16 -12.88
C THR A 89 -17.85 5.62 -12.69
N GLY A 90 -17.48 6.53 -13.61
CA GLY A 90 -17.82 7.96 -13.49
C GLY A 90 -17.21 8.65 -12.26
N GLY A 91 -16.08 8.14 -11.76
CA GLY A 91 -15.43 8.64 -10.55
C GLY A 91 -15.97 8.06 -9.24
N GLY A 92 -16.96 7.15 -9.30
CA GLY A 92 -17.62 6.59 -8.11
C GLY A 92 -17.00 5.34 -7.50
N ALA A 93 -15.81 4.91 -7.93
CA ALA A 93 -15.19 3.70 -7.39
C ALA A 93 -14.81 3.88 -5.91
N SER A 94 -15.18 2.91 -5.09
CA SER A 94 -14.86 2.86 -3.66
C SER A 94 -13.37 2.61 -3.42
N MET A 95 -12.91 2.93 -2.21
CA MET A 95 -11.53 2.68 -1.81
C MET A 95 -11.15 1.18 -1.91
N THR A 96 -12.06 0.29 -1.53
CA THR A 96 -11.84 -1.16 -1.61
C THR A 96 -11.67 -1.62 -3.06
N GLU A 97 -12.49 -1.13 -3.99
CA GLU A 97 -12.35 -1.44 -5.41
C GLU A 97 -11.02 -0.92 -5.96
N LEU A 98 -10.60 0.28 -5.57
CA LEU A 98 -9.32 0.84 -6.00
C LEU A 98 -8.12 0.06 -5.43
N LEU A 99 -8.17 -0.33 -4.16
CA LEU A 99 -7.11 -1.12 -3.51
C LEU A 99 -6.98 -2.53 -4.06
N SER A 100 -8.03 -3.09 -4.65
CA SER A 100 -7.98 -4.41 -5.30
C SER A 100 -7.03 -4.47 -6.50
N TYR A 101 -6.61 -3.31 -7.02
CA TYR A 101 -5.57 -3.21 -8.06
C TYR A 101 -4.14 -3.21 -7.49
N ALA A 102 -3.97 -3.10 -6.17
CA ALA A 102 -2.64 -3.12 -5.56
C ALA A 102 -1.94 -4.45 -5.84
N ARG A 103 -0.63 -4.39 -6.10
CA ARG A 103 0.18 -5.61 -6.24
C ARG A 103 0.29 -6.36 -4.93
N GLN A 104 0.33 -5.61 -3.84
CA GLN A 104 0.38 -6.15 -2.49
C GLN A 104 -0.36 -5.19 -1.55
N LEU A 105 -1.14 -5.77 -0.64
CA LEU A 105 -1.85 -5.06 0.42
C LEU A 105 -1.56 -5.73 1.76
N VAL A 106 -1.02 -4.96 2.72
CA VAL A 106 -0.74 -5.40 4.08
C VAL A 106 -1.46 -4.46 5.05
N GLY A 107 -2.38 -5.01 5.84
CA GLY A 107 -3.12 -4.30 6.87
C GLY A 107 -2.69 -4.70 8.28
N MET A 108 -3.00 -3.86 9.26
CA MET A 108 -3.02 -4.22 10.66
C MET A 108 -4.44 -4.01 11.19
N ASN A 109 -5.06 -5.05 11.74
CA ASN A 109 -6.38 -4.91 12.36
C ASN A 109 -6.30 -4.04 13.64
N PRO A 110 -7.43 -3.59 14.20
CA PRO A 110 -7.43 -2.83 15.45
C PRO A 110 -6.86 -3.59 16.67
N SER A 111 -6.84 -4.93 16.62
CA SER A 111 -6.24 -5.79 17.65
C SER A 111 -4.71 -5.87 17.59
N GLY A 112 -4.10 -5.39 16.50
CA GLY A 112 -2.66 -5.41 16.25
C GLY A 112 -2.16 -6.59 15.40
N ASP A 113 -3.05 -7.46 14.93
CA ASP A 113 -2.71 -8.59 14.07
C ASP A 113 -2.53 -8.13 12.61
N LEU A 114 -1.55 -8.70 11.92
CA LEU A 114 -1.30 -8.38 10.52
C LEU A 114 -2.19 -9.22 9.60
N VAL A 115 -2.76 -8.57 8.59
CA VAL A 115 -3.54 -9.17 7.52
C VAL A 115 -2.83 -8.91 6.21
N VAL A 116 -2.54 -9.94 5.43
CA VAL A 116 -2.08 -9.80 4.05
C VAL A 116 -3.24 -10.17 3.13
N CYS A 117 -3.61 -9.32 2.19
CA CYS A 117 -4.68 -9.67 1.25
C CYS A 117 -4.08 -10.19 -0.05
N LEU A 118 -4.53 -11.37 -0.49
CA LEU A 118 -4.41 -11.76 -1.90
C LEU A 118 -5.50 -11.03 -2.68
N CYS A 119 -5.09 -9.99 -3.39
CA CYS A 119 -5.97 -9.30 -4.34
C CYS A 119 -6.02 -10.13 -5.64
N GLY A 120 -7.23 -10.41 -6.14
CA GLY A 120 -7.38 -10.93 -7.50
C GLY A 120 -6.73 -9.98 -8.51
N HIS A 121 -6.13 -10.52 -9.57
CA HIS A 121 -5.41 -9.71 -10.55
C HIS A 121 -6.28 -8.56 -11.09
N ALA A 122 -5.82 -7.32 -10.94
CA ALA A 122 -6.50 -6.13 -11.43
C ALA A 122 -7.96 -5.98 -10.92
N GLY A 123 -8.20 -6.32 -9.65
CA GLY A 123 -9.53 -6.22 -9.03
C GLY A 123 -10.54 -7.24 -9.54
N GLN A 124 -10.12 -8.22 -10.34
CA GLN A 124 -10.99 -9.31 -10.79
C GLN A 124 -11.06 -10.39 -9.69
N GLY A 125 -11.82 -10.11 -8.64
CA GLY A 125 -12.14 -11.06 -7.58
C GLY A 125 -12.09 -10.45 -6.17
N PRO A 126 -12.69 -11.13 -5.18
CA PRO A 126 -12.62 -10.70 -3.80
C PRO A 126 -11.17 -10.68 -3.32
N CYS A 127 -10.80 -9.66 -2.55
CA CYS A 127 -9.56 -9.70 -1.79
C CYS A 127 -9.74 -10.76 -0.70
N ILE A 128 -8.90 -11.79 -0.71
CA ILE A 128 -8.94 -12.84 0.31
C ILE A 128 -7.95 -12.45 1.41
N PRO A 129 -8.43 -12.13 2.63
CA PRO A 129 -7.54 -11.86 3.74
C PRO A 129 -6.85 -13.17 4.17
N LEU A 130 -5.53 -13.14 4.22
CA LEU A 130 -4.70 -14.18 4.81
C LEU A 130 -4.06 -13.62 6.08
N TRP A 131 -4.23 -14.36 7.17
CA TRP A 131 -3.48 -14.09 8.39
C TRP A 131 -2.09 -14.68 8.24
N ALA A 132 -1.07 -13.83 8.37
CA ALA A 132 0.32 -14.23 8.26
C ALA A 132 1.07 -13.89 9.56
N PRO A 133 1.95 -14.77 10.07
CA PRO A 133 2.86 -14.44 11.16
C PRO A 133 3.69 -13.21 10.81
N ARG A 134 4.02 -12.36 11.80
CA ARG A 134 4.67 -11.07 11.54
C ARG A 134 6.01 -11.23 10.83
N GLU A 135 6.77 -12.21 11.26
CA GLU A 135 8.07 -12.62 10.73
C GLU A 135 8.04 -13.05 9.27
N GLU A 136 6.87 -13.40 8.73
CA GLU A 136 6.69 -13.81 7.33
C GLU A 136 6.18 -12.66 6.44
N VAL A 137 5.93 -11.47 7.01
CA VAL A 137 5.36 -10.33 6.28
C VAL A 137 6.44 -9.32 5.87
N SER A 138 6.68 -9.24 4.56
CA SER A 138 7.50 -8.20 3.92
C SER A 138 6.73 -7.50 2.78
N LEU A 139 7.07 -6.24 2.52
CA LEU A 139 6.67 -5.53 1.32
C LEU A 139 7.62 -5.87 0.18
N THR A 140 7.10 -6.56 -0.83
CA THR A 140 7.81 -6.83 -2.07
C THR A 140 7.67 -5.63 -3.00
N VAL A 141 8.76 -4.88 -3.18
CA VAL A 141 8.75 -3.65 -3.99
C VAL A 141 9.71 -3.73 -5.19
N GLN A 142 9.35 -3.03 -6.25
CA GLN A 142 10.13 -2.83 -7.45
C GLN A 142 10.47 -1.34 -7.62
N PRO A 143 11.59 -1.00 -8.29
CA PRO A 143 11.89 0.37 -8.68
C PRO A 143 10.71 1.07 -9.34
N ASN A 144 10.45 2.31 -8.93
CA ASN A 144 9.33 3.17 -9.31
C ASN A 144 7.94 2.77 -8.78
N ASP A 145 7.82 1.72 -7.96
CA ASP A 145 6.56 1.51 -7.24
C ASP A 145 6.28 2.68 -6.29
N LEU A 146 4.99 2.93 -6.05
CA LEU A 146 4.50 3.73 -4.95
C LEU A 146 4.10 2.82 -3.80
N VAL A 147 4.66 3.08 -2.63
CA VAL A 147 4.18 2.51 -1.36
C VAL A 147 3.31 3.56 -0.70
N LEU A 148 2.06 3.21 -0.47
CA LEU A 148 1.02 4.08 0.07
C LEU A 148 0.57 3.55 1.42
N ARG A 149 0.55 4.39 2.45
CA ARG A 149 0.00 4.08 3.77
C ARG A 149 -1.27 4.86 4.00
N PHE A 150 -2.33 4.16 4.35
CA PHE A 150 -3.62 4.72 4.76
C PHE A 150 -3.83 4.50 6.25
N ALA A 151 -4.42 5.48 6.92
CA ALA A 151 -4.86 5.37 8.30
C ALA A 151 -6.33 4.94 8.34
N ASN A 152 -6.72 4.18 9.36
CA ASN A 152 -8.11 3.81 9.65
C ASN A 152 -8.84 3.10 8.49
N LEU A 153 -8.11 2.33 7.69
CA LEU A 153 -8.67 1.58 6.57
C LEU A 153 -9.14 0.18 7.00
N VAL A 154 -8.39 -0.49 7.87
CA VAL A 154 -8.71 -1.84 8.36
C VAL A 154 -9.65 -1.72 9.54
N GLN A 155 -10.86 -2.22 9.40
CA GLN A 155 -11.87 -2.21 10.45
C GLN A 155 -11.82 -3.53 11.24
N ALA A 156 -12.32 -3.49 12.47
CA ALA A 156 -12.60 -4.71 13.21
C ALA A 156 -13.74 -5.47 12.48
N PRO A 157 -13.72 -6.81 12.49
CA PRO A 157 -14.85 -7.60 12.02
C PRO A 157 -16.14 -7.31 12.81
#